data_AF-A0A3C0HTB5-F1
#
_entry.id   AF-A0A3C0HTB5-F1
#
_cell.length_a   1.000
_cell.length_b   1.000
_cell.length_c   1.000
_cell.angle_alpha   90.00
_cell.angle_beta   90.00
_cell.angle_gamma   90.00
#
_symmetry.space_group_name_H-M   'P 1'
#
loop_
_entity.id
_entity.type
_entity.pdbx_description
1 polymer ?
#
loop_
_entity_poly.entity_id
_entity_poly.type
_entity_poly.pdbx_seq_one_letter_code
_entity_poly.pdbx_strand_id
1 'polypeptide(L)'
;VPNWELNERNTVVVFGDFGNRGAPGEADAVYPAKLEIVDDGTPLRFLGPDGEESGVGLTWEGQGATGYGTGSQLVGAKLNHVGDATAGEGGAPVFERALLPNDDFALYGGGDFRLRMLTSGGFTPTGITGLTPDAYEHHFRVHATAEDGSTVLLSESGVDYRVAGGTLRVLGLADLGQPLGDGVVYDDCYAEDVDNQIDIILEGDDAAARSITHVEVPSSGDYLPLYNPGGPGPEPFPGVRYSEPSPYDLEPVVIALDDPLRVSNAP
;
A
#
# COMPACT_ATOMS: atom_id res chain seq x y z
N VAL A 1 -4.35 -7.68 -17.84
CA VAL A 1 -5.77 -7.91 -17.43
C VAL A 1 -5.82 -7.54 -15.96
N PRO A 2 -6.76 -6.69 -15.54
CA PRO A 2 -6.81 -6.28 -14.14
C PRO A 2 -7.18 -7.46 -13.25
N ASN A 3 -6.68 -7.46 -12.02
CA ASN A 3 -7.24 -8.22 -10.91
C ASN A 3 -7.06 -9.76 -11.00
N TRP A 4 -5.82 -10.20 -11.24
CA TRP A 4 -5.46 -11.62 -11.25
C TRP A 4 -5.09 -12.19 -9.88
N GLU A 5 -4.61 -11.38 -8.93
CA GLU A 5 -4.63 -11.77 -7.52
C GLU A 5 -6.08 -11.89 -7.05
N LEU A 6 -6.47 -13.10 -6.71
CA LEU A 6 -7.84 -13.39 -6.31
C LEU A 6 -8.10 -13.00 -4.85
N ASN A 7 -7.03 -12.85 -4.07
CA ASN A 7 -7.08 -12.52 -2.65
C ASN A 7 -6.95 -11.00 -2.38
N GLU A 8 -6.66 -10.22 -3.42
CA GLU A 8 -6.39 -8.78 -3.35
C GLU A 8 -7.43 -7.97 -4.15
N ARG A 9 -8.68 -8.45 -4.15
CA ARG A 9 -9.79 -7.84 -4.90
C ARG A 9 -10.52 -6.74 -4.15
N ASN A 10 -9.77 -5.81 -3.58
CA ASN A 10 -10.28 -4.69 -2.78
C ASN A 10 -10.51 -3.40 -3.60
N THR A 11 -10.10 -3.38 -4.87
CA THR A 11 -10.20 -2.20 -5.74
C THR A 11 -11.37 -2.30 -6.71
N VAL A 12 -12.25 -1.29 -6.69
CA VAL A 12 -13.32 -1.12 -7.68
C VAL A 12 -12.82 -0.24 -8.82
N VAL A 13 -12.81 -0.77 -10.04
CA VAL A 13 -12.37 -0.03 -11.24
C VAL A 13 -13.59 0.50 -12.00
N VAL A 14 -13.60 1.81 -12.25
CA VAL A 14 -14.63 2.48 -13.05
C VAL A 14 -13.99 3.01 -14.34
N PHE A 15 -14.63 2.75 -15.48
CA PHE A 15 -14.21 3.27 -16.78
C PHE A 15 -15.15 4.36 -17.25
N GLY A 16 -14.60 5.46 -17.76
CA GLY A 16 -15.35 6.55 -18.35
C GLY A 16 -14.44 7.69 -18.84
N ASP A 17 -15.04 8.72 -19.42
CA ASP A 17 -14.33 9.90 -19.94
C ASP A 17 -14.09 10.94 -18.82
N PHE A 18 -13.38 10.53 -17.76
CA PHE A 18 -12.97 11.38 -16.64
C PHE A 18 -11.51 11.09 -16.24
N GLY A 19 -10.91 11.93 -15.39
CA GLY A 19 -9.54 11.74 -14.90
C GLY A 19 -8.47 12.30 -15.84
N ASN A 20 -8.75 13.39 -16.56
CA ASN A 20 -7.74 14.03 -17.41
C ASN A 20 -6.64 14.73 -16.56
N ARG A 21 -5.64 15.31 -17.21
CA ARG A 21 -4.54 16.00 -16.50
C ARG A 21 -4.88 17.40 -16.02
N GLY A 22 -6.14 17.83 -16.14
CA GLY A 22 -6.57 19.16 -15.70
C GLY A 22 -6.45 19.30 -14.19
N ALA A 23 -5.91 20.43 -13.73
CA ALA A 23 -5.81 20.73 -12.31
C ALA A 23 -7.16 21.21 -11.75
N PRO A 24 -7.40 21.06 -10.43
CA PRO A 24 -8.58 21.62 -9.78
C PRO A 24 -8.81 23.10 -10.15
N GLY A 25 -9.98 23.41 -10.70
CA GLY A 25 -10.37 24.77 -11.09
C GLY A 25 -10.02 25.18 -12.53
N GLU A 26 -9.30 24.35 -13.28
CA GLU A 26 -9.14 24.55 -14.72
C GLU A 26 -10.44 24.23 -15.47
N ALA A 27 -10.76 25.01 -16.50
CA ALA A 27 -12.04 24.93 -17.21
C ALA A 27 -12.25 23.59 -17.94
N ASP A 28 -11.16 22.91 -18.27
CA ASP A 28 -11.14 21.62 -18.95
C ASP A 28 -10.88 20.44 -18.00
N ALA A 29 -10.72 20.65 -16.69
CA ALA A 29 -10.52 19.56 -15.75
C ALA A 29 -11.79 18.70 -15.60
N VAL A 30 -11.65 17.39 -15.75
CA VAL A 30 -12.75 16.43 -15.65
C VAL A 30 -12.38 15.35 -14.63
N TYR A 31 -13.15 15.27 -13.54
CA TYR A 31 -12.98 14.29 -12.48
C TYR A 31 -14.34 13.88 -11.90
N PRO A 32 -14.46 12.65 -11.36
CA PRO A 32 -15.69 12.22 -10.69
C PRO A 32 -15.98 13.10 -9.45
N ALA A 33 -17.19 13.64 -9.37
CA ALA A 33 -17.64 14.42 -8.21
C ALA A 33 -18.26 13.53 -7.12
N LYS A 34 -18.85 12.41 -7.50
CA LYS A 34 -19.44 11.42 -6.59
C LYS A 34 -19.47 10.06 -7.28
N LEU A 35 -19.23 9.01 -6.51
CA LEU A 35 -19.54 7.63 -6.87
C LEU A 35 -20.56 7.08 -5.87
N GLU A 36 -21.50 6.28 -6.36
CA GLU A 36 -22.50 5.61 -5.55
C GLU A 36 -22.77 4.22 -6.12
N ILE A 37 -22.73 3.20 -5.27
CA ILE A 37 -23.18 1.87 -5.64
C ILE A 37 -24.70 1.86 -5.52
N VAL A 38 -25.39 1.68 -6.65
CA VAL A 38 -26.85 1.66 -6.73
C VAL A 38 -27.36 0.23 -6.91
N ASP A 39 -28.61 -0.02 -6.50
CA ASP A 39 -29.31 -1.25 -6.83
C ASP A 39 -29.79 -1.20 -8.29
N ASP A 40 -29.18 -2.00 -9.15
CA ASP A 40 -29.57 -2.18 -10.55
C ASP A 40 -30.22 -3.56 -10.81
N GLY A 41 -30.56 -4.30 -9.75
CA GLY A 41 -31.02 -5.69 -9.79
C GLY A 41 -29.89 -6.74 -9.76
N THR A 42 -28.63 -6.31 -9.93
CA THR A 42 -27.41 -7.12 -9.82
C THR A 42 -26.29 -6.32 -9.14
N PRO A 43 -26.49 -5.78 -7.94
CA PRO A 43 -25.58 -4.80 -7.36
C PRO A 43 -24.19 -5.38 -7.08
N LEU A 44 -23.20 -4.51 -6.98
CA LEU A 44 -21.87 -4.88 -6.49
C LEU A 44 -21.98 -5.45 -5.06
N ARG A 45 -21.29 -6.56 -4.82
CA ARG A 45 -21.24 -7.25 -3.53
C ARG A 45 -19.79 -7.43 -3.11
N PHE A 46 -19.56 -7.36 -1.81
CA PHE A 46 -18.26 -7.56 -1.19
C PHE A 46 -18.28 -8.85 -0.38
N LEU A 47 -17.15 -9.54 -0.30
CA LEU A 47 -17.00 -10.66 0.61
C LEU A 47 -16.41 -10.13 1.91
N GLY A 48 -17.18 -10.21 2.99
CA GLY A 48 -16.75 -9.87 4.35
C GLY A 48 -16.61 -11.10 5.25
N PRO A 49 -16.24 -10.91 6.53
CA PRO A 49 -16.09 -12.00 7.50
C PRO A 49 -17.35 -12.87 7.68
N ASP A 50 -18.54 -12.27 7.54
CA ASP A 50 -19.83 -12.94 7.70
C ASP A 50 -20.45 -13.43 6.37
N GLY A 51 -19.68 -13.33 5.27
CA GLY A 51 -20.12 -13.73 3.93
C GLY A 51 -20.34 -12.53 3.00
N GLU A 52 -21.17 -12.73 1.97
CA GLU A 52 -21.40 -11.73 0.94
C GLU A 52 -22.32 -10.60 1.41
N GLU A 53 -21.79 -9.38 1.44
CA GLU A 53 -22.50 -8.15 1.81
C GLU A 53 -22.83 -7.30 0.59
N SER A 54 -23.94 -6.56 0.64
CA SER A 54 -24.32 -5.63 -0.44
C SER A 54 -23.52 -4.34 -0.35
N GLY A 55 -22.98 -3.88 -1.48
CA GLY A 55 -22.34 -2.58 -1.58
C GLY A 55 -23.32 -1.40 -1.74
N VAL A 56 -24.61 -1.67 -1.93
CA VAL A 56 -25.61 -0.63 -2.24
C VAL A 56 -25.64 0.45 -1.16
N GLY A 57 -25.60 1.71 -1.58
CA GLY A 57 -25.60 2.87 -0.70
C GLY A 57 -24.22 3.30 -0.22
N LEU A 58 -23.16 2.54 -0.51
CA LEU A 58 -21.80 3.06 -0.35
C LEU A 58 -21.58 4.19 -1.35
N THR A 59 -21.05 5.30 -0.82
CA THR A 59 -20.78 6.50 -1.59
C THR A 59 -19.37 6.97 -1.35
N TRP A 60 -18.79 7.57 -2.38
CA TRP A 60 -17.56 8.35 -2.29
C TRP A 60 -17.82 9.74 -2.86
N GLU A 61 -17.31 10.77 -2.20
CA GLU A 61 -17.37 12.15 -2.68
C GLU A 61 -16.00 12.59 -3.17
N GLY A 62 -15.97 13.23 -4.34
CA GLY A 62 -14.75 13.69 -4.95
C GLY A 62 -14.17 14.92 -4.27
N GLN A 63 -12.85 14.97 -4.19
CA GLN A 63 -12.11 16.09 -3.58
C GLN A 63 -11.90 17.27 -4.53
N GLY A 64 -12.57 17.29 -5.68
CA GLY A 64 -12.39 18.33 -6.68
C GLY A 64 -11.11 18.21 -7.50
N ALA A 65 -10.49 17.02 -7.53
CA ALA A 65 -9.21 16.76 -8.17
C ALA A 65 -9.17 15.39 -8.86
N THR A 66 -8.26 15.24 -9.81
CA THR A 66 -7.94 13.96 -10.44
C THR A 66 -6.82 13.28 -9.64
N GLY A 67 -6.57 11.99 -9.86
CA GLY A 67 -5.40 11.31 -9.26
C GLY A 67 -4.05 11.92 -9.66
N TYR A 68 -4.02 12.74 -10.73
CA TYR A 68 -2.85 13.55 -11.06
C TYR A 68 -2.66 14.72 -10.10
N GLY A 69 -3.73 15.28 -9.54
CA GLY A 69 -3.67 16.50 -8.72
C GLY A 69 -3.58 16.27 -7.20
N THR A 70 -3.87 15.06 -6.73
CA THR A 70 -3.83 14.74 -5.29
C THR A 70 -2.55 14.05 -4.83
N GLY A 71 -1.80 13.47 -5.77
CA GLY A 71 -0.73 12.53 -5.45
C GLY A 71 -1.25 11.20 -4.90
N SER A 72 -0.32 10.31 -4.54
CA SER A 72 -0.65 9.02 -3.94
C SER A 72 -0.89 9.15 -2.45
N GLN A 73 -1.84 8.39 -1.91
CA GLN A 73 -2.23 8.44 -0.49
C GLN A 73 -2.40 7.02 0.06
N LEU A 74 -2.25 6.88 1.38
CA LEU A 74 -2.71 5.71 2.10
C LEU A 74 -4.24 5.77 2.22
N VAL A 75 -4.87 4.60 2.16
CA VAL A 75 -6.33 4.42 2.26
C VAL A 75 -6.69 3.48 3.41
N GLY A 76 -5.71 2.71 3.89
CA GLY A 76 -5.84 1.83 5.03
C GLY A 76 -4.52 1.20 5.40
N ALA A 77 -4.34 0.86 6.68
CA ALA A 77 -3.23 0.03 7.14
C ALA A 77 -3.75 -1.01 8.14
N LYS A 78 -3.27 -2.26 8.01
CA LYS A 78 -3.68 -3.37 8.87
C LYS A 78 -2.49 -4.22 9.28
N LEU A 79 -2.36 -4.48 10.57
CA LEU A 79 -1.32 -5.33 11.14
C LEU A 79 -1.86 -6.73 11.38
N ASN A 80 -1.23 -7.74 10.78
CA ASN A 80 -1.51 -9.15 10.97
C ASN A 80 -0.25 -9.89 11.43
N HIS A 81 -0.43 -11.08 11.98
CA HIS A 81 0.65 -12.07 11.99
C HIS A 81 0.96 -12.52 10.56
N VAL A 82 2.23 -12.74 10.27
CA VAL A 82 2.67 -13.39 9.03
C VAL A 82 2.13 -14.83 8.96
N GLY A 83 2.29 -15.59 10.05
CA GLY A 83 1.86 -16.99 10.12
C GLY A 83 2.85 -17.96 9.46
N ASP A 84 2.36 -19.10 8.97
CA ASP A 84 3.19 -20.19 8.41
C ASP A 84 3.07 -20.31 6.87
N ALA A 85 2.37 -19.39 6.21
CA ALA A 85 2.13 -19.41 4.77
C ALA A 85 1.84 -17.99 4.23
N THR A 86 1.96 -17.80 2.92
CA THR A 86 1.71 -16.57 2.15
C THR A 86 0.22 -16.23 2.06
N ALA A 87 -0.36 -16.06 3.23
CA ALA A 87 -1.78 -16.17 3.42
C ALA A 87 -2.39 -14.78 3.17
N GLY A 88 -3.14 -14.63 2.07
CA GLY A 88 -3.59 -13.32 1.58
C GLY A 88 -2.97 -12.97 0.23
N GLU A 89 -1.92 -13.70 -0.16
CA GLU A 89 -1.30 -13.61 -1.48
C GLU A 89 -1.96 -14.56 -2.45
N GLY A 90 -1.78 -14.28 -3.74
CA GLY A 90 -1.88 -15.30 -4.77
C GLY A 90 -2.96 -15.03 -5.82
N GLY A 91 -2.66 -15.53 -7.00
CA GLY A 91 -3.44 -15.26 -8.20
C GLY A 91 -3.79 -16.50 -8.98
N ALA A 92 -4.30 -16.28 -10.19
CA ALA A 92 -4.53 -17.38 -11.11
C ALA A 92 -3.17 -18.04 -11.45
N PRO A 93 -2.96 -19.37 -11.25
CA PRO A 93 -1.66 -20.05 -11.31
C PRO A 93 -0.83 -19.92 -12.60
N VAL A 94 -1.42 -19.39 -13.67
CA VAL A 94 -0.77 -19.16 -14.97
C VAL A 94 -0.14 -17.76 -15.04
N PHE A 95 -0.61 -16.80 -14.25
CA PHE A 95 -0.18 -15.40 -14.28
C PHE A 95 0.85 -15.04 -13.20
N GLU A 96 0.99 -15.89 -12.17
CA GLU A 96 1.97 -15.78 -11.08
C GLU A 96 3.45 -15.81 -11.50
N ARG A 97 3.78 -15.95 -12.80
CA ARG A 97 5.14 -16.31 -13.25
C ARG A 97 6.07 -15.15 -13.61
N ALA A 98 5.63 -13.90 -13.55
CA ALA A 98 6.44 -12.79 -14.02
C ALA A 98 7.29 -12.15 -12.90
N LEU A 99 6.71 -11.95 -11.71
CA LEU A 99 7.29 -11.13 -10.64
C LEU A 99 7.20 -11.77 -9.24
N LEU A 100 6.67 -12.99 -9.16
CA LEU A 100 6.61 -13.79 -7.93
C LEU A 100 7.75 -14.84 -7.88
N PRO A 101 8.22 -15.21 -6.67
CA PRO A 101 7.68 -14.77 -5.38
C PRO A 101 8.29 -13.42 -4.91
N ASN A 102 7.44 -12.55 -4.36
CA ASN A 102 7.74 -11.19 -3.88
C ASN A 102 7.21 -10.94 -2.44
N ASP A 103 6.71 -11.99 -1.80
CA ASP A 103 6.12 -11.96 -0.47
C ASP A 103 7.19 -11.92 0.65
N ASP A 104 6.71 -11.83 1.88
CA ASP A 104 7.52 -11.79 3.10
C ASP A 104 8.41 -13.03 3.28
N PHE A 105 7.97 -14.21 2.86
CA PHE A 105 8.77 -15.42 2.93
C PHE A 105 9.89 -15.42 1.89
N ALA A 106 9.62 -14.93 0.68
CA ALA A 106 10.62 -14.88 -0.37
C ALA A 106 11.69 -13.81 -0.12
N LEU A 107 11.30 -12.65 0.40
CA LEU A 107 12.22 -11.53 0.66
C LEU A 107 13.00 -11.71 1.96
N TYR A 108 12.35 -12.21 3.02
CA TYR A 108 12.91 -12.18 4.38
C TYR A 108 12.94 -13.54 5.07
N GLY A 109 12.38 -14.60 4.47
CA GLY A 109 12.19 -15.89 5.13
C GLY A 109 11.00 -15.90 6.11
N GLY A 110 10.16 -14.85 6.06
CA GLY A 110 9.00 -14.62 6.90
C GLY A 110 9.15 -13.35 7.73
N GLY A 111 8.52 -13.35 8.90
CA GLY A 111 8.56 -12.30 9.90
C GLY A 111 7.58 -12.66 11.01
N ASP A 112 7.50 -11.86 12.07
CA ASP A 112 6.49 -12.07 13.11
C ASP A 112 5.16 -11.38 12.74
N PHE A 113 5.26 -10.21 12.09
CA PHE A 113 4.13 -9.37 11.73
C PHE A 113 4.26 -8.78 10.34
N ARG A 114 3.12 -8.64 9.68
CA ARG A 114 2.95 -7.97 8.40
C ARG A 114 2.01 -6.78 8.60
N LEU A 115 2.51 -5.60 8.29
CA LEU A 115 1.74 -4.37 8.26
C LEU A 115 1.41 -4.04 6.80
N ARG A 116 0.22 -4.45 6.38
CA ARG A 116 -0.25 -4.28 5.02
C ARG A 116 -0.90 -2.92 4.83
N MET A 117 -0.39 -2.16 3.88
CA MET A 117 -0.89 -0.85 3.48
C MET A 117 -1.72 -0.98 2.22
N LEU A 118 -2.82 -0.25 2.15
CA LEU A 118 -3.62 -0.06 0.95
C LEU A 118 -3.42 1.36 0.45
N THR A 119 -3.11 1.51 -0.83
CA THR A 119 -2.83 2.81 -1.46
C THR A 119 -3.93 3.22 -2.43
N SER A 120 -4.04 4.52 -2.69
CA SER A 120 -5.03 5.10 -3.62
C SER A 120 -4.78 4.77 -5.10
N GLY A 121 -3.65 4.14 -5.41
CA GLY A 121 -3.13 3.92 -6.76
C GLY A 121 -1.64 3.58 -6.70
N GLY A 122 -0.91 3.74 -7.82
CA GLY A 122 0.53 3.46 -7.83
C GLY A 122 1.27 4.31 -6.78
N PHE A 123 2.24 3.68 -6.12
CA PHE A 123 2.89 4.22 -4.93
C PHE A 123 4.41 4.16 -5.09
N THR A 124 4.92 4.82 -6.14
CA THR A 124 6.31 4.66 -6.59
C THR A 124 7.15 5.93 -6.42
N PRO A 125 8.49 5.84 -6.28
CA PRO A 125 9.36 6.99 -6.05
C PRO A 125 9.28 8.10 -7.11
N THR A 126 8.95 7.74 -8.36
CA THR A 126 8.95 8.69 -9.48
C THR A 126 7.71 8.60 -10.38
N GLY A 127 6.77 7.71 -10.06
CA GLY A 127 5.58 7.42 -10.87
C GLY A 127 5.85 6.50 -12.06
N ILE A 128 7.09 6.01 -12.21
CA ILE A 128 7.52 5.03 -13.23
C ILE A 128 8.62 4.07 -12.76
N THR A 129 9.45 4.45 -11.78
CA THR A 129 10.47 3.59 -11.18
C THR A 129 9.84 2.73 -10.09
N GLY A 130 10.08 1.42 -10.04
CA GLY A 130 9.53 0.56 -9.00
C GLY A 130 10.02 0.94 -7.60
N LEU A 131 9.17 0.75 -6.59
CA LEU A 131 9.53 0.81 -5.19
C LEU A 131 10.31 -0.46 -4.82
N THR A 132 11.46 -0.32 -4.17
CA THR A 132 12.33 -1.45 -3.83
C THR A 132 12.12 -1.92 -2.39
N PRO A 133 12.38 -3.20 -2.07
CA PRO A 133 12.26 -3.74 -0.71
C PRO A 133 13.08 -3.01 0.36
N ASP A 134 14.15 -2.32 -0.02
CA ASP A 134 15.01 -1.52 0.87
C ASP A 134 14.62 -0.03 0.94
N ALA A 135 13.56 0.40 0.27
CA ALA A 135 13.16 1.82 0.20
C ALA A 135 12.42 2.34 1.45
N TYR A 136 12.16 1.47 2.45
CA TYR A 136 11.40 1.81 3.66
C TYR A 136 11.83 3.14 4.30
N GLU A 137 13.13 3.29 4.57
CA GLU A 137 13.68 4.41 5.34
C GLU A 137 13.55 5.77 4.62
N HIS A 138 13.37 5.74 3.31
CA HIS A 138 13.24 6.94 2.48
C HIS A 138 11.80 7.45 2.40
N HIS A 139 10.81 6.61 2.72
CA HIS A 139 9.42 6.90 2.42
C HIS A 139 8.47 6.75 3.61
N PHE A 140 8.77 5.84 4.54
CA PHE A 140 7.84 5.43 5.58
C PHE A 140 8.42 5.56 6.99
N ARG A 141 7.52 5.69 7.97
CA ARG A 141 7.80 5.48 9.39
C ARG A 141 6.63 4.76 10.05
N VAL A 142 6.92 3.83 10.94
CA VAL A 142 5.91 3.22 11.81
C VAL A 142 5.94 3.89 13.18
N HIS A 143 4.77 4.28 13.68
CA HIS A 143 4.61 4.90 14.99
C HIS A 143 4.18 3.85 15.99
N ALA A 144 4.94 3.71 17.07
CA ALA A 144 4.61 2.85 18.20
C ALA A 144 4.62 3.64 19.51
N THR A 145 3.92 3.13 20.53
CA THR A 145 3.87 3.75 21.85
C THR A 145 4.99 3.18 22.73
N ALA A 146 5.76 4.02 23.42
CA ALA A 146 6.74 3.63 24.44
C ALA A 146 6.07 3.28 25.78
N GLU A 147 6.82 2.64 26.69
CA GLU A 147 6.35 2.32 28.06
C GLU A 147 5.86 3.53 28.86
N ASP A 148 6.41 4.73 28.58
CA ASP A 148 6.00 5.98 29.23
C ASP A 148 4.85 6.71 28.50
N GLY A 149 4.33 6.12 27.42
CA GLY A 149 3.25 6.68 26.59
C GLY A 149 3.70 7.65 25.51
N SER A 150 5.00 7.93 25.38
CA SER A 150 5.54 8.74 24.27
C SER A 150 5.57 7.95 22.95
N THR A 151 5.71 8.64 21.81
CA THR A 151 5.82 8.00 20.50
C THR A 151 7.27 7.61 20.20
N VAL A 152 7.46 6.37 19.75
CA VAL A 152 8.69 5.88 19.13
C VAL A 152 8.47 5.80 17.63
N LEU A 153 9.38 6.40 16.86
CA LEU A 153 9.40 6.30 15.41
C LEU A 153 10.35 5.19 14.99
N LEU A 154 9.82 4.13 14.40
CA LEU A 154 10.59 3.10 13.74
C LEU A 154 10.90 3.65 12.34
N SER A 155 12.06 4.29 12.16
CA SER A 155 12.42 4.99 10.92
C SER A 155 13.45 4.26 10.06
N GLU A 156 14.13 3.27 10.64
CA GLU A 156 15.22 2.53 10.01
C GLU A 156 14.89 1.03 10.01
N SER A 157 15.26 0.37 8.91
CA SER A 157 15.22 -1.07 8.79
C SER A 157 16.42 -1.68 9.51
N GLY A 158 16.22 -2.86 10.08
CA GLY A 158 17.26 -3.61 10.75
C GLY A 158 17.73 -3.03 12.09
N VAL A 159 16.97 -2.11 12.67
CA VAL A 159 17.20 -1.53 14.01
C VAL A 159 16.16 -2.07 15.00
N ASP A 160 16.63 -2.43 16.19
CA ASP A 160 15.78 -2.90 17.28
C ASP A 160 15.27 -1.69 18.10
N TYR A 161 13.97 -1.42 18.03
CA TYR A 161 13.31 -0.34 18.74
C TYR A 161 12.61 -0.87 19.99
N ARG A 162 12.92 -0.27 21.15
CA ARG A 162 12.20 -0.57 22.39
C ARG A 162 10.91 0.23 22.45
N VAL A 163 9.79 -0.46 22.55
CA VAL A 163 8.44 0.11 22.63
C VAL A 163 7.70 -0.51 23.83
N ALA A 164 6.47 -0.09 24.08
CA ALA A 164 5.64 -0.67 25.13
C ALA A 164 5.42 -2.16 24.84
N GLY A 165 5.73 -3.03 25.80
CA GLY A 165 5.52 -4.47 25.67
C GLY A 165 6.70 -5.24 25.06
N GLY A 166 7.78 -4.59 24.62
CA GLY A 166 8.97 -5.30 24.14
C GLY A 166 9.79 -4.54 23.08
N THR A 167 10.27 -5.28 22.10
CA THR A 167 11.07 -4.77 20.99
C THR A 167 10.37 -5.03 19.65
N LEU A 168 10.51 -4.10 18.71
CA LEU A 168 10.15 -4.27 17.30
C LEU A 168 11.33 -3.93 16.40
N ARG A 169 11.44 -4.60 15.26
CA ARG A 169 12.43 -4.38 14.22
C ARG A 169 11.73 -4.41 12.86
N VAL A 170 11.94 -3.39 12.03
CA VAL A 170 11.47 -3.40 10.64
C VAL A 170 12.49 -4.17 9.79
N LEU A 171 12.03 -5.09 8.94
CA LEU A 171 12.90 -5.81 8.00
C LEU A 171 13.00 -5.08 6.65
N GLY A 172 11.89 -4.53 6.17
CA GLY A 172 11.78 -3.76 4.94
C GLY A 172 10.39 -3.88 4.32
N LEU A 173 10.30 -3.61 3.02
CA LEU A 173 9.06 -3.68 2.25
C LEU A 173 8.92 -5.03 1.52
N ALA A 174 7.71 -5.56 1.46
CA ALA A 174 7.32 -6.74 0.68
C ALA A 174 6.05 -6.47 -0.14
N ASP A 175 5.61 -7.47 -0.89
CA ASP A 175 4.49 -7.33 -1.86
C ASP A 175 4.86 -6.32 -2.96
N LEU A 176 6.01 -6.58 -3.58
CA LEU A 176 6.62 -5.72 -4.61
C LEU A 176 7.14 -6.57 -5.76
N GLY A 177 8.45 -6.78 -5.87
CA GLY A 177 9.07 -7.64 -6.87
C GLY A 177 9.99 -8.70 -6.26
N GLN A 178 10.79 -9.31 -7.13
CA GLN A 178 11.72 -10.37 -6.74
C GLN A 178 12.76 -9.92 -5.68
N PRO A 179 13.27 -10.85 -4.87
CA PRO A 179 14.40 -10.58 -3.98
C PRO A 179 15.68 -10.26 -4.74
N LEU A 180 16.58 -9.52 -4.10
CA LEU A 180 17.92 -9.22 -4.62
C LEU A 180 18.69 -10.53 -4.89
N GLY A 181 19.17 -10.72 -6.11
CA GLY A 181 19.83 -11.95 -6.54
C GLY A 181 19.38 -12.40 -7.92
N ASP A 182 19.99 -13.44 -8.48
CA ASP A 182 19.61 -14.04 -9.79
C ASP A 182 19.41 -13.04 -10.95
N GLY A 183 20.17 -11.94 -10.94
CA GLY A 183 20.10 -10.88 -11.95
C GLY A 183 19.15 -9.73 -11.60
N VAL A 184 18.42 -9.83 -10.49
CA VAL A 184 17.62 -8.76 -9.90
C VAL A 184 18.53 -7.82 -9.12
N VAL A 185 18.37 -6.54 -9.39
CA VAL A 185 19.05 -5.43 -8.72
C VAL A 185 18.00 -4.40 -8.30
N TYR A 186 18.19 -3.81 -7.12
CA TYR A 186 17.33 -2.74 -6.63
C TYR A 186 17.88 -1.40 -7.14
N ASP A 187 17.60 -1.12 -8.40
CA ASP A 187 17.94 0.14 -9.08
C ASP A 187 16.74 0.60 -9.92
N ASP A 188 16.95 1.60 -10.79
CA ASP A 188 15.89 2.14 -11.64
C ASP A 188 15.24 1.10 -12.59
N CYS A 189 15.84 -0.07 -12.76
CA CYS A 189 15.31 -1.19 -13.56
C CYS A 189 14.55 -2.22 -12.72
N TYR A 190 14.43 -2.03 -11.40
CA TYR A 190 13.65 -2.92 -10.55
C TYR A 190 12.19 -2.98 -11.01
N ALA A 191 11.70 -4.21 -11.20
CA ALA A 191 10.33 -4.46 -11.62
C ALA A 191 9.52 -4.92 -10.41
N GLU A 192 8.69 -4.02 -9.88
CA GLU A 192 7.60 -4.35 -8.95
C GLU A 192 6.40 -4.93 -9.71
N ASP A 193 5.52 -5.61 -9.00
CA ASP A 193 4.25 -6.19 -9.46
C ASP A 193 3.12 -5.18 -9.75
N VAL A 194 3.33 -3.91 -9.42
CA VAL A 194 2.50 -2.73 -9.73
C VAL A 194 1.08 -2.79 -9.18
N ASP A 195 0.93 -3.42 -8.03
CA ASP A 195 -0.34 -3.58 -7.35
C ASP A 195 -0.67 -2.32 -6.48
N ASN A 196 -1.59 -2.44 -5.52
CA ASN A 196 -1.91 -1.35 -4.60
C ASN A 196 -1.84 -1.76 -3.12
N GLN A 197 -1.12 -2.83 -2.83
CA GLN A 197 -0.78 -3.28 -1.49
C GLN A 197 0.72 -3.26 -1.31
N ILE A 198 1.17 -2.73 -0.18
CA ILE A 198 2.59 -2.76 0.16
C ILE A 198 2.68 -3.21 1.60
N ASP A 199 3.53 -4.18 1.85
CA ASP A 199 3.73 -4.72 3.17
C ASP A 199 4.99 -4.13 3.81
N ILE A 200 4.89 -3.74 5.09
CA ILE A 200 6.06 -3.55 5.95
C ILE A 200 6.18 -4.79 6.82
N ILE A 201 7.31 -5.48 6.74
CA ILE A 201 7.56 -6.71 7.51
C ILE A 201 8.30 -6.37 8.80
N LEU A 202 7.82 -6.91 9.92
CA LEU A 202 8.37 -6.66 11.24
C LEU A 202 8.66 -7.96 12.00
N GLU A 203 9.69 -7.91 12.83
CA GLU A 203 10.01 -8.92 13.86
C GLU A 203 9.91 -8.30 15.25
N GLY A 204 9.59 -9.12 16.25
CA GLY A 204 9.60 -8.70 17.65
C GLY A 204 8.53 -9.35 18.52
N ASP A 205 8.21 -8.68 19.62
CA ASP A 205 7.26 -9.20 20.61
C ASP A 205 5.80 -8.88 20.24
N ASP A 206 4.87 -9.83 20.46
CA ASP A 206 3.43 -9.62 20.23
C ASP A 206 2.86 -8.41 20.97
N ALA A 207 3.25 -8.26 22.26
CA ALA A 207 2.84 -7.11 23.05
C ALA A 207 3.42 -5.79 22.52
N ALA A 208 4.60 -5.83 21.91
CA ALA A 208 5.23 -4.68 21.26
C ALA A 208 4.51 -4.31 19.96
N ALA A 209 4.13 -5.29 19.15
CA ALA A 209 3.36 -5.08 17.92
C ALA A 209 2.01 -4.39 18.18
N ARG A 210 1.35 -4.73 19.30
CA ARG A 210 0.10 -4.08 19.74
C ARG A 210 0.25 -2.60 20.14
N SER A 211 1.49 -2.12 20.29
CA SER A 211 1.76 -0.70 20.57
C SER A 211 1.83 0.16 19.31
N ILE A 212 1.84 -0.45 18.12
CA ILE A 212 1.77 0.27 16.83
C ILE A 212 0.46 1.03 16.75
N THR A 213 0.52 2.25 16.21
CA THR A 213 -0.63 3.15 16.10
C THR A 213 -0.87 3.64 14.69
N HIS A 214 0.20 4.00 13.96
CA HIS A 214 0.10 4.61 12.63
C HIS A 214 1.25 4.17 11.72
N VAL A 215 1.01 4.23 10.41
CA VAL A 215 2.06 4.36 9.40
C VAL A 215 2.03 5.78 8.88
N GLU A 216 3.21 6.35 8.70
CA GLU A 216 3.37 7.71 8.21
C GLU A 216 4.14 7.72 6.90
N VAL A 217 3.68 8.54 5.96
CA VAL A 217 4.39 8.91 4.73
C VAL A 217 4.68 10.41 4.83
N PRO A 218 5.90 10.81 5.28
CA PRO A 218 6.17 12.21 5.59
C PRO A 218 6.24 13.12 4.35
N SER A 219 6.63 12.56 3.19
CA SER A 219 6.75 13.26 1.89
C SER A 219 7.55 14.57 1.92
N SER A 220 8.44 14.74 2.90
CA SER A 220 9.16 16.00 3.13
C SER A 220 10.40 15.81 4.00
N GLY A 221 11.29 16.81 3.98
CA GLY A 221 12.55 16.78 4.74
C GLY A 221 13.51 15.74 4.17
N ASP A 222 13.93 14.80 5.01
CA ASP A 222 14.79 13.68 4.61
C ASP A 222 14.00 12.54 3.92
N TYR A 223 12.67 12.62 3.88
CA TYR A 223 11.79 11.65 3.24
C TYR A 223 11.39 12.11 1.85
N LEU A 224 11.43 11.18 0.90
CA LEU A 224 11.06 11.38 -0.49
C LEU A 224 9.56 11.15 -0.70
N PRO A 225 8.89 11.96 -1.53
CA PRO A 225 7.50 11.71 -1.90
C PRO A 225 7.39 10.48 -2.81
N LEU A 226 6.17 9.96 -2.89
CA LEU A 226 5.75 8.91 -3.80
C LEU A 226 4.75 9.48 -4.81
N TYR A 227 4.55 8.79 -5.93
CA TYR A 227 3.77 9.29 -7.05
C TYR A 227 2.89 8.22 -7.66
N ASN A 228 1.71 8.67 -8.11
CA ASN A 228 0.83 7.90 -8.96
C ASN A 228 1.48 7.76 -10.36
N PRO A 229 1.03 6.79 -11.18
CA PRO A 229 1.51 6.64 -12.55
C PRO A 229 1.46 7.94 -13.35
N GLY A 230 2.55 8.25 -14.05
CA GLY A 230 2.72 9.52 -14.75
C GLY A 230 3.38 10.62 -13.92
N GLY A 231 4.11 10.22 -12.88
CA GLY A 231 5.03 11.10 -12.13
C GLY A 231 6.23 11.55 -12.97
N PRO A 232 7.11 12.36 -12.37
CA PRO A 232 8.18 13.07 -13.08
C PRO A 232 9.23 12.15 -13.73
N GLY A 233 9.32 10.89 -13.30
CA GLY A 233 10.48 10.07 -13.59
C GLY A 233 11.75 10.59 -12.91
N PRO A 234 12.89 9.92 -13.10
CA PRO A 234 14.17 10.38 -12.56
C PRO A 234 14.67 11.67 -13.23
N GLU A 235 14.27 11.91 -14.49
CA GLU A 235 14.66 13.08 -15.29
C GLU A 235 13.43 13.75 -15.93
N PRO A 236 12.78 14.71 -15.25
CA PRO A 236 11.58 15.35 -15.78
C PRO A 236 11.87 16.32 -16.94
N PHE A 237 10.94 16.39 -17.89
CA PHE A 237 10.99 17.31 -19.02
C PHE A 237 10.38 18.67 -18.66
N PRO A 238 11.05 19.79 -19.00
CA PRO A 238 10.49 21.13 -18.78
C PRO A 238 9.14 21.32 -19.48
N GLY A 239 8.17 21.88 -18.75
CA GLY A 239 6.83 22.19 -19.27
C GLY A 239 5.86 21.02 -19.36
N VAL A 240 6.27 19.82 -18.93
CA VAL A 240 5.37 18.67 -18.78
C VAL A 240 4.70 18.73 -17.42
N ARG A 241 3.40 18.45 -17.39
CA ARG A 241 2.62 18.25 -16.16
C ARG A 241 2.64 16.77 -15.79
N TYR A 242 3.11 16.49 -14.58
CA TYR A 242 3.19 15.16 -13.99
C TYR A 242 2.11 14.98 -12.92
N SER A 243 1.98 13.77 -12.38
CA SER A 243 1.25 13.59 -11.12
C SER A 243 1.95 14.37 -10.01
N GLU A 244 1.16 14.97 -9.13
CA GLU A 244 1.63 15.64 -7.93
C GLU A 244 2.27 14.61 -6.97
N PRO A 245 3.25 15.02 -6.17
CA PRO A 245 3.81 14.17 -5.13
C PRO A 245 2.75 13.81 -4.08
N SER A 246 2.94 12.68 -3.40
CA SER A 246 2.16 12.31 -2.23
C SER A 246 2.21 13.45 -1.19
N PRO A 247 1.07 13.78 -0.56
CA PRO A 247 1.07 14.69 0.57
C PRO A 247 1.68 14.01 1.81
N TYR A 248 1.78 14.77 2.89
CA TYR A 248 1.92 14.17 4.22
C TYR A 248 0.72 13.26 4.49
N ASP A 249 0.98 12.04 4.96
CA ASP A 249 -0.05 11.09 5.34
C ASP A 249 0.29 10.39 6.66
N LEU A 250 -0.72 10.18 7.49
CA LEU A 250 -0.63 9.52 8.79
C LEU A 250 -1.83 8.60 8.95
N GLU A 251 -1.66 7.37 8.49
CA GLU A 251 -2.73 6.38 8.40
C GLU A 251 -2.80 5.57 9.70
N PRO A 252 -3.95 5.54 10.40
CA PRO A 252 -4.13 4.68 11.57
C PRO A 252 -4.03 3.19 11.20
N VAL A 253 -3.41 2.42 12.08
CA VAL A 253 -3.25 0.98 11.90
C VAL A 253 -4.36 0.22 12.61
N VAL A 254 -5.08 -0.61 11.87
CA VAL A 254 -5.99 -1.60 12.45
C VAL A 254 -5.16 -2.79 12.97
N ILE A 255 -5.20 -3.02 14.28
CA ILE A 255 -4.54 -4.16 14.92
C ILE A 255 -5.43 -5.40 14.76
N ALA A 256 -5.07 -6.26 13.81
CA ALA A 256 -5.79 -7.47 13.41
C ALA A 256 -4.97 -8.73 13.74
N LEU A 257 -4.41 -8.78 14.96
CA LEU A 257 -3.62 -9.90 15.45
C LEU A 257 -4.50 -11.06 15.98
N ASP A 258 -5.62 -10.73 16.63
CA ASP A 258 -6.54 -11.73 17.20
C ASP A 258 -7.62 -12.19 16.20
N ASP A 259 -8.03 -11.30 15.30
CA ASP A 259 -8.89 -11.57 14.16
C ASP A 259 -8.19 -10.98 12.93
N PRO A 260 -7.70 -11.82 11.98
CA PRO A 260 -6.95 -11.33 10.82
C PRO A 260 -7.74 -10.40 9.90
N LEU A 261 -9.07 -10.37 10.01
CA LEU A 261 -9.96 -9.63 9.11
C LEU A 261 -9.57 -9.87 7.64
N ARG A 262 -9.29 -11.13 7.31
CA ARG A 262 -8.80 -11.54 6.00
C ARG A 262 -9.79 -12.47 5.34
N VAL A 263 -9.98 -12.25 4.05
CA VAL A 263 -10.72 -13.13 3.17
C VAL A 263 -9.69 -13.85 2.30
N SER A 264 -9.84 -15.17 2.15
CA SER A 264 -8.96 -16.00 1.34
C SER A 264 -9.81 -16.80 0.38
N ASN A 265 -9.45 -16.82 -0.90
CA ASN A 265 -10.08 -17.64 -1.94
C ASN A 265 -9.51 -19.07 -1.98
N ALA A 266 -8.76 -19.47 -0.95
CA ALA A 266 -8.39 -20.86 -0.74
C ALA A 266 -9.63 -21.64 -0.23
N PRO A 267 -9.94 -22.82 -0.79
CA PRO A 267 -10.99 -23.69 -0.26
C PRO A 267 -10.66 -24.21 1.15
#